data_AF-A0A0F9A9G1-F1
#
_entry.id   AF-A0A0F9A9G1-F1
#
_cell.length_a   1.000
_cell.length_b   1.000
_cell.length_c   1.000
_cell.angle_alpha   90.00
_cell.angle_beta   90.00
_cell.angle_gamma   90.00
#
_symmetry.space_group_name_H-M   'P 1'
#
loop_
_entity.id
_entity.type
_entity.pdbx_description
1 polymer ?
#
loop_
_entity_poly.entity_id
_entity_poly.type
_entity_poly.pdbx_seq_one_letter_code
_entity_poly.pdbx_strand_id
1 'polypeptide(L)'
;MGEATTRFVERTLCPLGKGSHATPEFEENKSLCGAGILFMLPSLLAQGLLKAKEVFRLPSSHYYGLESVVLTLAFMALARIKNPEQLKQCKPGEIGRLIGLD
;
A
#
# COMPACT_ATOMS: atom_id res chain seq x y z
N MET A 1 4.28 -1.85 -21.75
CA MET A 1 4.47 -3.26 -21.36
C MET A 1 4.52 -3.27 -19.85
N GLY A 2 3.62 -4.00 -19.18
CA GLY A 2 3.56 -4.02 -17.72
C GLY A 2 4.59 -4.98 -17.17
N GLU A 3 5.56 -4.48 -16.39
CA GLU A 3 6.36 -5.35 -15.55
C GLU A 3 5.44 -5.93 -14.48
N ALA A 4 5.17 -7.23 -14.59
CA ALA A 4 4.07 -7.84 -13.85
C ALA A 4 4.36 -7.97 -12.34
N THR A 5 5.62 -7.87 -11.90
CA THR A 5 5.97 -7.86 -10.46
C THR A 5 7.45 -7.52 -10.23
N THR A 6 7.75 -6.38 -9.63
CA THR A 6 9.11 -5.98 -9.24
C THR A 6 9.59 -6.68 -7.96
N ARG A 7 8.67 -7.02 -7.04
CA ARG A 7 8.97 -7.59 -5.70
C ARG A 7 8.80 -9.11 -5.61
N PHE A 8 9.58 -9.84 -6.40
CA PHE A 8 9.52 -11.31 -6.46
C PHE A 8 9.98 -12.00 -5.16
N VAL A 9 11.01 -11.46 -4.51
CA VAL A 9 11.63 -12.08 -3.32
C VAL A 9 10.62 -12.19 -2.17
N GLU A 10 9.95 -11.10 -1.84
CA GLU A 10 8.97 -11.06 -0.76
C GLU A 10 7.75 -11.95 -1.09
N ARG A 11 7.29 -11.94 -2.35
CA ARG A 11 6.15 -12.77 -2.78
C ARG A 11 6.43 -14.27 -2.70
N THR A 12 7.69 -14.68 -2.81
CA THR A 12 8.09 -16.09 -2.71
C THR A 12 8.44 -16.49 -1.28
N LEU A 13 9.10 -15.62 -0.52
CA LEU A 13 9.56 -15.93 0.84
C LEU A 13 8.48 -15.75 1.92
N CYS A 14 7.56 -14.80 1.76
CA CYS A 14 6.48 -14.58 2.74
C CYS A 14 5.61 -15.83 2.91
N PRO A 15 5.04 -16.48 1.87
CA PRO A 15 4.21 -17.66 2.07
C PRO A 15 4.92 -18.81 2.80
N LEU A 16 6.25 -18.87 2.72
CA LEU A 16 7.08 -19.87 3.40
C LEU A 16 7.42 -19.50 4.86
N GLY A 17 6.98 -18.33 5.34
CA GLY A 17 7.32 -17.79 6.66
C GLY A 17 8.80 -17.39 6.80
N LYS A 18 9.53 -17.28 5.69
CA LYS A 18 10.97 -16.99 5.64
C LYS A 18 11.28 -15.56 5.18
N GLY A 19 10.25 -14.75 4.95
CA GLY A 19 10.36 -13.36 4.50
C GLY A 19 9.70 -12.37 5.46
N SER A 20 9.84 -11.09 5.14
CA SER A 20 9.14 -9.98 5.78
C SER A 20 8.08 -9.43 4.84
N HIS A 21 7.05 -8.81 5.42
CA HIS A 21 6.06 -8.04 4.67
C HIS A 21 6.72 -7.05 3.71
N ALA A 22 6.08 -6.82 2.56
CA ALA A 22 6.47 -5.78 1.63
C ALA A 22 6.29 -4.40 2.29
N THR A 23 7.39 -3.68 2.46
CA THR A 23 7.39 -2.33 3.04
C THR A 23 6.96 -1.29 2.01
N PRO A 24 6.02 -0.39 2.33
CA PRO A 24 5.68 0.73 1.46
C PRO A 24 6.91 1.64 1.21
N GLU A 25 7.32 1.77 -0.04
CA GLU A 25 8.42 2.63 -0.49
C GLU A 25 7.91 3.57 -1.58
N PHE A 26 8.16 4.87 -1.43
CA PHE A 26 7.70 5.88 -2.37
C PHE A 26 8.86 6.33 -3.25
N GLU A 27 8.67 6.25 -4.56
CA GLU A 27 9.64 6.68 -5.56
C GLU A 27 9.16 7.89 -6.36
N GLU A 28 10.10 8.59 -7.02
CA GLU A 28 9.76 9.68 -7.91
C GLU A 28 9.00 9.16 -9.13
N ASN A 29 7.80 9.70 -9.37
CA ASN A 29 6.98 9.33 -10.53
C ASN A 29 6.44 10.55 -11.25
N LYS A 30 6.34 10.49 -12.58
CA LYS A 30 5.82 11.56 -13.42
C LYS A 30 4.37 11.26 -13.79
N SER A 31 3.50 12.26 -13.62
CA SER A 31 2.10 12.20 -14.06
C SER A 31 1.26 11.10 -13.37
N LEU A 32 1.53 10.82 -12.09
CA LEU A 32 0.74 9.88 -11.29
C LEU A 32 -0.64 10.47 -10.97
N CYS A 33 -1.70 9.79 -11.40
CA CYS A 33 -3.07 10.23 -11.18
C CYS A 33 -3.42 10.16 -9.69
N GLY A 34 -3.96 11.25 -9.14
CA GLY A 34 -4.35 11.28 -7.73
C GLY A 34 -3.20 11.46 -6.73
N ALA A 35 -1.98 11.79 -7.20
CA ALA A 35 -0.82 12.05 -6.34
C ALA A 35 -1.05 13.12 -5.25
N GLY A 36 -2.01 14.03 -5.44
CA GLY A 36 -2.37 15.02 -4.42
C GLY A 36 -2.81 14.41 -3.08
N ILE A 37 -3.24 13.15 -3.06
CA ILE A 37 -3.56 12.39 -1.85
C ILE A 37 -2.32 12.25 -0.94
N LEU A 38 -1.13 12.12 -1.52
CA LEU A 38 0.13 12.00 -0.76
C LEU A 38 0.43 13.26 0.06
N PHE A 39 -0.08 14.43 -0.34
CA PHE A 39 0.08 15.66 0.42
C PHE A 39 -0.62 15.60 1.79
N MET A 40 -1.68 14.80 1.92
CA MET A 40 -2.42 14.61 3.17
C MET A 40 -1.81 13.51 4.05
N LEU A 41 -0.93 12.67 3.50
CA LEU A 41 -0.34 11.53 4.21
C LEU A 41 0.44 11.95 5.48
N PRO A 42 1.33 12.97 5.46
CA PRO A 42 2.05 13.38 6.67
C PRO A 42 1.11 13.81 7.80
N SER A 43 0.01 14.47 7.46
CA SER A 43 -1.00 14.89 8.43
C SER A 43 -1.69 13.67 9.07
N LEU A 44 -2.09 12.68 8.27
CA LEU A 44 -2.66 11.43 8.78
C LEU A 44 -1.68 10.65 9.66
N LEU A 45 -0.41 10.56 9.26
CA LEU A 45 0.63 9.91 10.06
C LEU A 45 0.80 10.62 11.41
N ALA A 46 0.79 11.96 11.43
CA ALA A 46 0.85 12.75 12.67
C ALA A 46 -0.37 12.52 13.58
N GLN A 47 -1.55 12.25 13.03
CA GLN A 47 -2.74 11.87 13.81
C GLN A 47 -2.65 10.44 14.38
N GLY A 48 -1.62 9.67 14.02
CA GLY A 48 -1.40 8.32 14.52
C GLY A 48 -2.00 7.22 13.66
N LEU A 49 -2.10 7.42 12.33
CA LEU A 49 -2.57 6.40 11.40
C LEU A 49 -1.89 5.02 11.63
N LEU A 50 -0.59 5.01 11.91
CA LEU A 50 0.18 3.77 12.12
C LEU A 50 0.11 3.20 13.55
N LYS A 51 -0.60 3.83 14.49
CA LYS A 51 -0.86 3.26 15.83
C LYS A 51 -1.64 1.95 15.76
N ALA A 52 -2.28 1.65 14.63
CA ALA A 52 -2.88 0.36 14.35
C ALA A 52 -1.93 -0.83 14.60
N LYS A 53 -0.61 -0.66 14.44
CA LYS A 53 0.40 -1.70 14.73
C LYS A 53 0.48 -2.12 16.20
N GLU A 54 0.04 -1.26 17.11
CA GLU A 54 0.04 -1.56 18.55
C GLU A 54 -1.06 -2.56 18.91
N VAL A 55 -2.16 -2.55 18.13
CA VAL A 55 -3.35 -3.36 18.38
C VAL A 55 -3.42 -4.58 17.45
N PHE A 56 -3.05 -4.41 16.19
CA PHE A 56 -3.13 -5.45 15.17
C PHE A 56 -1.74 -6.00 14.83
N ARG A 57 -1.64 -7.32 14.78
CA ARG A 57 -0.46 -8.03 14.28
C ARG A 57 -0.87 -8.94 13.15
N LEU A 58 -0.19 -8.84 12.01
CA LEU A 58 -0.33 -9.80 10.92
C LEU A 58 0.77 -10.85 11.02
N PRO A 59 0.49 -12.11 10.66
CA PRO A 59 1.53 -13.13 10.56
C PRO A 59 2.52 -12.78 9.46
N SER A 60 3.82 -12.94 9.71
CA SER A 60 4.91 -12.71 8.75
C SER A 60 4.79 -13.54 7.47
N SER A 61 3.89 -14.53 7.45
CA SER A 61 3.59 -15.32 6.26
C SER A 61 2.84 -14.55 5.16
N HIS A 62 2.37 -13.33 5.44
CA HIS A 62 1.61 -12.51 4.50
C HIS A 62 2.52 -11.55 3.73
N TYR A 63 2.30 -11.41 2.43
CA TYR A 63 3.02 -10.42 1.62
C TYR A 63 2.66 -8.98 2.02
N TYR A 64 1.37 -8.65 2.11
CA TYR A 64 0.92 -7.32 2.50
C TYR A 64 1.03 -7.13 4.02
N GLY A 65 1.82 -6.15 4.42
CA GLY A 65 1.94 -5.75 5.82
C GLY A 65 0.76 -4.90 6.29
N LEU A 66 0.67 -4.69 7.60
CA LEU A 66 -0.38 -3.85 8.18
C LEU A 66 -0.35 -2.42 7.62
N GLU A 67 0.86 -1.89 7.41
CA GLU A 67 1.05 -0.54 6.85
C GLU A 67 0.42 -0.41 5.48
N SER A 68 0.68 -1.36 4.58
CA SER A 68 0.12 -1.36 3.23
C SER A 68 -1.41 -1.40 3.27
N VAL A 69 -1.99 -2.21 4.18
CA VAL A 69 -3.45 -2.30 4.36
C VAL A 69 -4.02 -0.98 4.87
N VAL A 70 -3.42 -0.41 5.91
CA VAL A 70 -3.87 0.86 6.52
C VAL A 70 -3.73 2.02 5.53
N LEU A 71 -2.62 2.10 4.79
CA LEU A 71 -2.41 3.09 3.73
C LEU A 71 -3.44 2.93 2.61
N THR A 72 -3.74 1.70 2.20
CA THR A 72 -4.77 1.43 1.19
C THR A 72 -6.12 2.00 1.64
N LEU A 73 -6.54 1.72 2.88
CA LEU A 73 -7.80 2.23 3.42
C LEU A 73 -7.81 3.75 3.56
N ALA A 74 -6.69 4.35 4.00
CA ALA A 74 -6.55 5.80 4.10
C ALA A 74 -6.65 6.48 2.72
N PHE A 75 -6.00 5.92 1.70
CA PHE A 75 -6.06 6.44 0.34
C PHE A 75 -7.41 6.22 -0.31
N MET A 76 -8.10 5.10 -0.02
CA MET A 76 -9.49 4.93 -0.41
C MET A 76 -10.38 6.05 0.17
N ALA A 77 -10.23 6.34 1.46
CA ALA A 77 -11.00 7.40 2.11
C ALA A 77 -10.72 8.78 1.47
N LEU A 78 -9.45 9.11 1.22
CA LEU A 78 -9.05 10.37 0.59
C LEU A 78 -9.48 10.47 -0.88
N ALA A 79 -9.42 9.35 -1.62
CA ALA A 79 -9.89 9.25 -3.01
C ALA A 79 -11.42 9.15 -3.14
N ARG A 80 -12.17 9.17 -2.03
CA ARG A 80 -13.62 8.96 -1.98
C ARG A 80 -14.07 7.61 -2.57
N ILE A 81 -13.21 6.60 -2.50
CA ILE A 81 -13.51 5.21 -2.85
C ILE A 81 -14.19 4.58 -1.64
N LYS A 82 -15.50 4.32 -1.73
CA LYS A 82 -16.30 3.88 -0.58
C LYS A 82 -16.21 2.38 -0.35
N ASN A 83 -16.02 1.61 -1.42
CA ASN A 83 -16.03 0.15 -1.38
C ASN A 83 -14.75 -0.42 -1.99
N PRO A 84 -14.15 -1.48 -1.40
CA PRO A 84 -12.98 -2.15 -1.97
C PRO A 84 -13.17 -2.64 -3.41
N GLU A 85 -14.40 -3.02 -3.77
CA GLU A 85 -14.75 -3.42 -5.14
C GLU A 85 -14.50 -2.33 -6.17
N GLN A 86 -14.60 -1.05 -5.79
CA GLN A 86 -14.32 0.07 -6.69
C GLN A 86 -12.82 0.19 -7.03
N LEU A 87 -11.91 -0.36 -6.22
CA LEU A 87 -10.48 -0.40 -6.55
C LEU A 87 -10.21 -1.18 -7.83
N LYS A 88 -11.05 -2.18 -8.17
CA LYS A 88 -10.93 -2.96 -9.41
C LYS A 88 -11.11 -2.11 -10.67
N GLN A 89 -11.78 -0.95 -10.55
CA GLN A 89 -12.01 -0.02 -11.65
C GLN A 89 -10.83 0.95 -11.86
N CYS A 90 -9.96 1.06 -10.87
CA CYS A 90 -8.79 1.91 -10.92
C CYS A 90 -7.60 1.16 -11.55
N LYS A 91 -6.68 1.91 -12.17
CA LYS A 91 -5.49 1.32 -12.78
C LYS A 91 -4.58 0.76 -11.67
N PRO A 92 -4.24 -0.54 -11.68
CA PRO A 92 -3.51 -1.17 -10.58
C PRO A 92 -2.09 -0.61 -10.40
N GLY A 93 -1.41 -0.22 -11.49
CA GLY A 93 -0.09 0.40 -11.39
C GLY A 93 -0.10 1.78 -10.72
N GLU A 94 -1.13 2.60 -10.98
CA GLU A 94 -1.26 3.92 -10.34
C GLU A 94 -1.49 3.78 -8.83
N ILE A 95 -2.38 2.85 -8.44
CA ILE A 95 -2.64 2.56 -7.02
C ILE A 95 -1.41 1.93 -6.35
N GLY A 96 -0.73 0.99 -7.02
CA GLY A 96 0.49 0.37 -6.51
C GLY A 96 1.54 1.41 -6.13
N ARG A 97 1.79 2.35 -7.04
CA ARG A 97 2.70 3.49 -6.84
C ARG A 97 2.24 4.46 -5.76
N LEU A 98 0.93 4.74 -5.70
CA LEU A 98 0.36 5.56 -4.63
C LEU A 98 0.51 4.90 -3.26
N ILE A 99 0.42 3.57 -3.16
CA ILE A 99 0.61 2.82 -1.90
C ILE A 99 2.10 2.65 -1.57
N GLY A 100 2.97 2.71 -2.58
CA GLY A 100 4.41 2.44 -2.45
C GLY A 100 4.76 0.95 -2.53
N LEU A 101 3.99 0.18 -3.30
CA LEU A 101 4.26 -1.26 -3.53
C LEU A 101 4.73 -1.55 -4.96
N ASP A 102 4.77 -0.53 -5.82
CA ASP A 102 5.13 -0.57 -7.24
C ASP A 102 5.88 0.72 -7.61
#